data_AF-A0A7S0NYT5-F1
#
_entry.id   AF-A0A7S0NYT5-F1
#
_cell.length_a   1.000
_cell.length_b   1.000
_cell.length_c   1.000
_cell.angle_alpha   90.00
_cell.angle_beta   90.00
_cell.angle_gamma   90.00
#
_symmetry.space_group_name_H-M   'P 1'
#
loop_
_entity.id
_entity.type
_entity.pdbx_description
1 polymer ?
#
loop_
_entity_poly.entity_id
_entity_poly.type
_entity_poly.pdbx_seq_one_letter_code
_entity_poly.pdbx_strand_id
1 'polypeptide(L)'
;CVGCERARGSCAPRLHSMLAWLGLVAARHMLSTPQVAFLGALPSRRTLLVGAGCSLQPWRIAQAETFDEDLDDVDDEVPELRAGSVGTRKRGRPTEPRLKSYSSADGQLAFAEIVAARSALDTIDRLIAGSDFFSATALLGKRPLSTFTENALILVQSAALPDPEAKKSIGTVKRFGLAADVAILLGALQEALSNGDASGSRSFLKKAKAPLDEMLALGKAAGL
;
A
#
# COMPACT_ATOMS: atom_id res chain seq x y z
N CYS A 1 -21.94 -44.75 -44.29
CA CYS A 1 -21.94 -43.34 -43.81
C CYS A 1 -23.06 -43.23 -42.78
N VAL A 2 -22.83 -43.60 -41.51
CA VAL A 2 -22.27 -42.76 -40.43
C VAL A 2 -23.01 -41.43 -40.28
N GLY A 3 -23.75 -41.28 -39.17
CA GLY A 3 -23.99 -39.98 -38.54
C GLY A 3 -25.45 -39.62 -38.26
N CYS A 4 -25.93 -39.90 -37.04
CA CYS A 4 -26.43 -38.87 -36.12
C CYS A 4 -26.95 -39.52 -34.83
N GLU A 5 -26.05 -39.61 -33.86
CA GLU A 5 -26.34 -39.96 -32.48
C GLU A 5 -27.19 -38.92 -31.76
N ARG A 6 -27.97 -39.43 -30.81
CA ARG A 6 -28.98 -38.76 -30.01
C ARG A 6 -28.48 -38.76 -28.55
N ALA A 7 -28.32 -37.60 -27.92
CA ALA A 7 -28.38 -37.40 -26.45
C ALA A 7 -28.39 -35.89 -26.17
N ARG A 8 -29.52 -35.23 -25.87
CA ARG A 8 -30.18 -35.11 -24.54
C ARG A 8 -29.20 -35.01 -23.37
N GLY A 9 -28.93 -33.77 -22.95
CA GLY A 9 -28.23 -33.44 -21.70
C GLY A 9 -28.63 -32.03 -21.25
N SER A 10 -29.76 -31.94 -20.57
CA SER A 10 -30.24 -30.73 -19.90
C SER A 10 -29.56 -30.64 -18.53
N CYS A 11 -28.78 -29.59 -18.27
CA CYS A 11 -28.31 -29.25 -16.93
C CYS A 11 -28.50 -27.74 -16.72
N ALA A 12 -29.51 -27.44 -15.92
CA ALA A 12 -29.88 -26.12 -15.42
C ALA A 12 -28.84 -25.58 -14.40
N PRO A 13 -28.82 -24.25 -14.19
CA PRO A 13 -27.93 -23.58 -13.23
C PRO A 13 -28.38 -23.77 -11.77
N ARG A 14 -27.47 -24.18 -10.89
CA ARG A 14 -27.70 -24.18 -9.43
C ARG A 14 -27.25 -22.86 -8.81
N LEU A 15 -28.24 -22.06 -8.46
CA LEU A 15 -28.29 -21.18 -7.28
C LEU A 15 -28.04 -21.99 -5.99
N HIS A 16 -27.82 -21.28 -4.88
CA HIS A 16 -27.35 -21.67 -3.52
C HIS A 16 -25.82 -21.46 -3.39
N SER A 17 -25.29 -20.55 -2.56
CA SER A 17 -25.65 -20.34 -1.15
C SER A 17 -25.28 -18.93 -0.69
N MET A 18 -26.29 -18.08 -0.48
CA MET A 18 -26.29 -17.12 0.63
C MET A 18 -26.46 -17.92 1.95
N LEU A 19 -26.08 -17.32 3.07
CA LEU A 19 -26.28 -17.79 4.47
C LEU A 19 -25.21 -18.75 5.02
N ALA A 20 -24.14 -18.15 5.53
CA ALA A 20 -23.43 -18.66 6.71
C ALA A 20 -23.00 -17.47 7.59
N TRP A 21 -24.01 -16.71 8.04
CA TRP A 21 -23.97 -15.85 9.21
C TRP A 21 -24.83 -16.55 10.28
N LEU A 22 -24.36 -16.52 11.53
CA LEU A 22 -24.95 -17.02 12.79
C LEU A 22 -24.53 -18.43 13.28
N GLY A 23 -23.87 -18.42 14.44
CA GLY A 23 -23.51 -19.55 15.31
C GLY A 23 -22.07 -19.39 15.77
N LEU A 24 -21.72 -19.02 17.00
CA LEU A 24 -22.27 -19.48 18.27
C LEU A 24 -21.83 -18.51 19.39
N VAL A 25 -22.79 -17.85 20.04
CA VAL A 25 -22.64 -17.20 21.34
C VAL A 25 -23.27 -18.15 22.37
N ALA A 26 -22.45 -18.74 23.25
CA ALA A 26 -22.81 -19.28 24.57
C ALA A 26 -21.51 -19.80 25.24
N ALA A 27 -20.94 -19.08 26.21
CA ALA A 27 -21.29 -19.08 27.64
C ALA A 27 -20.56 -20.18 28.46
N ARG A 28 -19.65 -19.75 29.36
CA ARG A 28 -19.39 -20.26 30.74
C ARG A 28 -18.08 -19.67 31.26
N HIS A 29 -18.13 -18.68 32.16
CA HIS A 29 -18.26 -18.76 33.62
C HIS A 29 -16.92 -18.82 34.35
N MET A 30 -16.68 -17.72 35.09
CA MET A 30 -16.17 -17.65 36.46
C MET A 30 -14.82 -18.29 36.81
N LEU A 31 -13.88 -17.43 37.21
CA LEU A 31 -13.38 -17.20 38.58
C LEU A 31 -12.08 -16.41 38.38
N SER A 32 -11.88 -15.21 38.91
CA SER A 32 -11.34 -15.03 40.26
C SER A 32 -10.94 -13.56 40.43
N THR A 33 -11.48 -12.89 41.44
CA THR A 33 -10.93 -11.67 42.05
C THR A 33 -9.95 -12.08 43.16
N PRO A 34 -8.87 -11.33 43.43
CA PRO A 34 -9.02 -10.25 44.41
C PRO A 34 -8.22 -8.97 44.13
N GLN A 35 -8.68 -7.91 44.79
CA GLN A 35 -8.06 -6.61 44.94
C GLN A 35 -6.72 -6.69 45.67
N VAL A 36 -5.81 -5.77 45.35
CA VAL A 36 -4.88 -5.23 46.35
C VAL A 36 -4.73 -3.72 46.10
N ALA A 37 -5.15 -2.96 47.11
CA ALA A 37 -4.85 -1.55 47.24
C ALA A 37 -3.36 -1.36 47.53
N PHE A 38 -2.73 -0.37 46.90
CA PHE A 38 -1.47 0.19 47.41
C PHE A 38 -1.55 1.71 47.37
N LEU A 39 -1.79 2.27 48.55
CA LEU A 39 -1.53 3.67 48.92
C LEU A 39 -0.03 3.82 49.20
N GLY A 40 0.57 4.91 48.71
CA GLY A 40 1.94 5.32 49.08
C GLY A 40 2.51 6.30 48.04
N ALA A 41 2.26 7.60 48.21
CA ALA A 41 3.16 8.55 48.88
C ALA A 41 4.33 9.04 47.99
N LEU A 42 4.21 10.30 47.57
CA LEU A 42 5.29 11.22 47.13
C LEU A 42 6.37 11.35 48.25
N PRO A 43 7.66 11.71 47.98
CA PRO A 43 8.03 12.93 47.24
C PRO A 43 9.33 12.94 46.41
N SER A 44 9.34 13.87 45.46
CA SER A 44 10.42 14.83 45.11
C SER A 44 11.86 14.51 45.50
N ARG A 45 12.74 14.30 44.51
CA ARG A 45 14.12 14.80 44.54
C ARG A 45 14.63 15.15 43.14
N ARG A 46 15.00 16.44 43.02
CA ARG A 46 15.81 17.04 41.97
C ARG A 46 17.20 16.36 41.91
N THR A 47 17.67 16.08 40.70
CA THR A 47 19.09 16.14 40.37
C THR A 47 19.25 16.80 39.00
N LEU A 48 19.97 17.93 39.01
CA LEU A 48 20.47 18.69 37.86
C LEU A 48 21.87 18.19 37.48
N LEU A 49 22.30 18.58 36.27
CA LEU A 49 23.66 18.58 35.68
C LEU A 49 24.10 17.29 34.98
N VAL A 50 24.88 17.31 33.90
CA VAL A 50 25.22 18.26 32.81
C VAL A 50 26.09 17.40 31.87
N GLY A 51 25.96 17.58 30.55
CA GLY A 51 26.84 16.96 29.55
C GLY A 51 26.13 16.96 28.19
N ALA A 52 26.23 18.01 27.38
CA ALA A 52 27.38 18.37 26.52
C ALA A 52 27.63 17.33 25.42
N GLY A 53 27.37 17.73 24.17
CA GLY A 53 28.02 17.15 22.99
C GLY A 53 27.09 16.76 21.85
N CYS A 54 27.08 17.61 20.81
CA CYS A 54 27.15 17.25 19.38
C CYS A 54 26.11 16.27 18.80
N SER A 55 25.44 16.50 17.68
CA SER A 55 25.46 17.57 16.69
C SER A 55 24.16 17.45 15.91
N LEU A 56 23.53 18.59 15.64
CA LEU A 56 22.49 18.70 14.63
C LEU A 56 23.14 18.41 13.28
N GLN A 57 22.78 17.30 12.64
CA GLN A 57 22.97 17.16 11.19
C GLN A 57 21.71 17.68 10.49
N PRO A 58 21.79 18.84 9.81
CA PRO A 58 20.75 19.27 8.91
C PRO A 58 20.69 18.33 7.71
N TRP A 59 19.50 17.77 7.49
CA TRP A 59 18.91 17.50 6.18
C TRP A 59 19.55 18.36 5.09
N ARG A 60 20.52 17.80 4.37
CA ARG A 60 20.98 18.38 3.11
C ARG A 60 19.88 18.15 2.09
N ILE A 61 19.11 19.19 1.85
CA ILE A 61 18.50 19.44 0.55
C ILE A 61 19.67 19.61 -0.42
N ALA A 62 19.85 18.62 -1.30
CA ALA A 62 20.55 18.85 -2.55
C ALA A 62 19.63 19.72 -3.41
N GLN A 63 20.16 20.90 -3.73
CA GLN A 63 19.52 21.89 -4.57
C GLN A 63 19.35 21.38 -6.00
N ALA A 64 18.37 21.99 -6.64
CA ALA A 64 18.12 22.06 -8.07
C ALA A 64 19.40 21.94 -8.92
N GLU A 65 19.42 20.93 -9.79
CA GLU A 65 20.07 21.09 -11.09
C GLU A 65 19.03 21.68 -12.04
N THR A 66 19.37 22.86 -12.53
CA THR A 66 18.72 23.56 -13.61
C THR A 66 18.72 22.66 -14.84
N PHE A 67 17.52 22.43 -15.37
CA PHE A 67 17.34 22.05 -16.76
C PHE A 67 17.92 23.18 -17.62
N ASP A 68 19.13 22.97 -18.15
CA ASP A 68 19.62 23.75 -19.29
C ASP A 68 19.02 23.14 -20.56
N GLU A 69 18.26 24.00 -21.25
CA GLU A 69 17.90 23.89 -22.66
C GLU A 69 19.17 24.00 -23.54
N ASP A 70 19.05 23.62 -24.81
CA ASP A 70 20.01 23.80 -25.92
C ASP A 70 20.90 22.59 -26.30
N LEU A 71 20.35 21.68 -27.12
CA LEU A 71 21.12 20.96 -28.14
C LEU A 71 20.22 20.72 -29.39
N ASP A 72 19.92 21.81 -30.09
CA ASP A 72 19.66 21.79 -31.53
C ASP A 72 21.01 21.85 -32.29
N ASP A 73 21.03 21.18 -33.44
CA ASP A 73 21.96 21.31 -34.57
C ASP A 73 23.45 21.02 -34.35
N VAL A 74 23.82 19.75 -34.59
CA VAL A 74 25.06 19.45 -35.31
C VAL A 74 24.76 18.40 -36.39
N ASP A 75 24.47 18.93 -37.59
CA ASP A 75 24.85 18.30 -38.86
C ASP A 75 26.36 18.01 -38.81
N ASP A 76 26.73 16.75 -38.57
CA ASP A 76 28.06 16.26 -38.89
C ASP A 76 27.93 15.05 -39.81
N GLU A 77 28.12 15.40 -41.08
CA GLU A 77 28.35 14.61 -42.28
C GLU A 77 29.30 13.42 -42.00
N VAL A 78 28.75 12.20 -41.92
CA VAL A 78 29.56 10.97 -41.98
C VAL A 78 29.68 10.55 -43.45
N PRO A 79 30.91 10.48 -44.03
CA PRO A 79 31.08 10.22 -45.44
C PRO A 79 30.58 8.84 -45.88
N GLU A 80 29.88 8.84 -47.02
CA GLU A 80 29.38 7.64 -47.71
C GLU A 80 30.49 6.62 -48.00
N LEU A 81 30.42 5.45 -47.35
CA LEU A 81 31.04 4.22 -47.83
C LEU A 81 29.98 3.21 -48.27
N ARG A 82 29.54 3.46 -49.51
CA ARG A 82 29.09 2.56 -50.57
C ARG A 82 28.80 1.07 -50.23
N ALA A 83 27.58 0.69 -50.62
CA ALA A 83 27.12 -0.60 -51.17
C ALA A 83 26.87 -1.79 -50.22
N GLY A 84 25.58 -1.94 -49.87
CA GLY A 84 24.99 -3.18 -49.40
C GLY A 84 23.48 -3.05 -49.26
N SER A 85 22.75 -3.18 -50.36
CA SER A 85 21.29 -3.28 -50.37
C SER A 85 20.84 -4.56 -49.65
N VAL A 86 20.45 -4.45 -48.38
CA VAL A 86 19.76 -5.53 -47.66
C VAL A 86 18.55 -4.92 -46.95
N GLY A 87 17.39 -5.47 -47.29
CA GLY A 87 16.05 -4.94 -47.06
C GLY A 87 15.78 -4.20 -45.76
N THR A 88 15.06 -3.10 -45.88
CA THR A 88 14.32 -2.43 -44.81
C THR A 88 13.27 -3.39 -44.23
N ARG A 89 13.71 -4.36 -43.41
CA ARG A 89 12.82 -4.94 -42.42
C ARG A 89 12.46 -3.78 -41.50
N LYS A 90 11.23 -3.27 -41.65
CA LYS A 90 10.53 -2.51 -40.60
C LYS A 90 10.76 -3.30 -39.31
N ARG A 91 11.76 -2.92 -38.52
CA ARG A 91 11.87 -3.35 -37.13
C ARG A 91 10.64 -2.76 -36.50
N GLY A 92 9.60 -3.57 -36.38
CA GLY A 92 8.46 -3.25 -35.54
C GLY A 92 9.05 -2.82 -34.22
N ARG A 93 8.87 -1.54 -33.89
CA ARG A 93 9.08 -1.03 -32.53
C ARG A 93 8.46 -2.10 -31.62
N PRO A 94 9.18 -2.67 -30.64
CA PRO A 94 8.56 -3.59 -29.71
C PRO A 94 7.31 -2.87 -29.21
N THR A 95 6.14 -3.42 -29.51
CA THR A 95 4.89 -2.87 -29.02
C THR A 95 5.04 -2.91 -27.51
N GLU A 96 5.33 -1.75 -26.92
CA GLU A 96 5.35 -1.62 -25.47
C GLU A 96 4.06 -2.27 -24.98
N PRO A 97 4.13 -3.17 -23.98
CA PRO A 97 2.94 -3.83 -23.48
C PRO A 97 1.95 -2.72 -23.16
N ARG A 98 0.81 -2.69 -23.86
CA ARG A 98 -0.23 -1.68 -23.67
C ARG A 98 -0.43 -1.55 -22.17
N LEU A 99 -0.14 -0.36 -21.62
CA LEU A 99 -0.44 -0.08 -20.23
C LEU A 99 -1.89 -0.50 -20.01
N LYS A 100 -2.14 -1.43 -19.09
CA LYS A 100 -3.50 -1.76 -18.68
C LYS A 100 -4.14 -0.45 -18.22
N SER A 101 -5.04 0.10 -19.03
CA SER A 101 -5.81 1.27 -18.67
C SER A 101 -6.89 0.82 -17.69
N TYR A 102 -6.78 1.24 -16.44
CA TYR A 102 -7.82 0.98 -15.44
C TYR A 102 -8.99 1.92 -15.66
N SER A 103 -10.20 1.38 -15.58
CA SER A 103 -11.41 2.20 -15.69
C SER A 103 -11.57 3.09 -14.44
N SER A 104 -12.42 4.12 -14.54
CA SER A 104 -12.76 4.94 -13.37
C SER A 104 -13.41 4.10 -12.26
N ALA A 105 -14.23 3.11 -12.63
CA ALA A 105 -14.85 2.19 -11.68
C ALA A 105 -13.82 1.34 -10.91
N ASP A 106 -12.76 0.87 -11.59
CA ASP A 106 -11.68 0.15 -10.93
C ASP A 106 -10.94 1.04 -9.91
N GLY A 107 -10.76 2.32 -10.24
CA GLY A 107 -10.18 3.31 -9.33
C GLY A 107 -11.04 3.55 -8.08
N GLN A 108 -12.36 3.62 -8.22
CA GLN A 108 -13.28 3.75 -7.08
C GLN A 108 -13.25 2.53 -6.17
N LEU A 109 -13.24 1.32 -6.75
CA LEU A 109 -13.11 0.09 -5.97
C LEU A 109 -11.76 0.01 -5.25
N ALA A 110 -10.68 0.38 -5.92
CA ALA A 110 -9.36 0.44 -5.32
C ALA A 110 -9.30 1.46 -4.17
N PHE A 111 -9.94 2.62 -4.30
CA PHE A 111 -10.05 3.59 -3.22
C PHE A 111 -10.84 3.05 -2.03
N ALA A 112 -11.98 2.37 -2.26
CA ALA A 112 -12.76 1.73 -1.21
C ALA A 112 -11.95 0.68 -0.44
N GLU A 113 -11.10 -0.09 -1.13
CA GLU A 113 -10.19 -1.05 -0.49
C GLU A 113 -9.09 -0.34 0.33
N ILE A 114 -8.59 0.82 -0.11
CA ILE A 114 -7.63 1.64 0.66
C ILE A 114 -8.29 2.19 1.94
N VAL A 115 -9.57 2.61 1.87
CA VAL A 115 -10.35 2.99 3.05
C VAL A 115 -10.51 1.80 4.00
N ALA A 116 -10.80 0.61 3.47
CA ALA A 116 -10.87 -0.61 4.27
C ALA A 116 -9.51 -0.93 4.92
N ALA A 117 -8.40 -0.75 4.20
CA ALA A 117 -7.04 -0.93 4.73
C ALA A 117 -6.78 0.00 5.92
N ARG A 118 -7.24 1.25 5.87
CA ARG A 118 -7.11 2.18 6.99
C ARG A 118 -7.83 1.69 8.25
N SER A 119 -9.02 1.13 8.10
CA SER A 119 -9.79 0.54 9.21
C SER A 119 -9.17 -0.77 9.73
N ALA A 120 -8.52 -1.54 8.87
CA ALA A 120 -7.78 -2.73 9.26
C ALA A 120 -6.59 -2.38 10.17
N LEU A 121 -5.89 -1.27 9.90
CA LEU A 121 -4.82 -0.77 10.79
C LEU A 121 -5.33 -0.42 12.20
N ASP A 122 -6.55 0.09 12.35
CA ASP A 122 -7.15 0.32 13.68
C ASP A 122 -7.48 -0.98 14.43
N THR A 123 -7.74 -2.06 13.68
CA THR A 123 -7.90 -3.40 14.27
C THR A 123 -6.57 -3.97 14.71
N ILE A 124 -5.50 -3.79 13.93
CA ILE A 124 -4.14 -4.17 14.32
C ILE A 124 -3.71 -3.41 15.59
N ASP A 125 -4.01 -2.11 15.68
CA ASP A 125 -3.70 -1.29 16.86
C ASP A 125 -4.30 -1.88 18.14
N ARG A 126 -5.56 -2.31 18.08
CA ARG A 126 -6.26 -2.99 19.19
C ARG A 126 -5.63 -4.34 19.53
N LEU A 127 -5.20 -5.11 18.54
CA LEU A 127 -4.52 -6.40 18.75
C LEU A 127 -3.16 -6.21 19.42
N ILE A 128 -2.37 -5.21 19.00
CA ILE A 128 -1.10 -4.85 19.63
C ILE A 128 -1.32 -4.37 21.07
N ALA A 129 -2.41 -3.64 21.33
CA ALA A 129 -2.78 -3.24 22.70
C ALA A 129 -3.11 -4.44 23.59
N GLY A 130 -3.70 -5.50 23.02
CA GLY A 130 -3.97 -6.78 23.68
C GLY A 130 -2.81 -7.80 23.65
N SER A 131 -1.63 -7.41 23.15
CA SER A 131 -0.46 -8.29 22.98
C SER A 131 -0.71 -9.53 22.09
N ASP A 132 -1.71 -9.48 21.21
CA ASP A 132 -1.98 -10.54 20.23
C ASP A 132 -1.28 -10.26 18.90
N PHE A 133 0.04 -10.51 18.89
CA PHE A 133 0.88 -10.30 17.71
C PHE A 133 0.59 -11.30 16.59
N PHE A 134 0.16 -12.52 16.94
CA PHE A 134 -0.12 -13.56 15.95
C PHE A 134 -1.32 -13.20 15.07
N SER A 135 -2.44 -12.79 15.69
CA SER A 135 -3.61 -12.34 14.96
C SER A 135 -3.33 -11.06 14.16
N ALA A 136 -2.51 -10.16 14.70
CA ALA A 136 -2.10 -8.94 14.01
C ALA A 136 -1.32 -9.25 12.72
N THR A 137 -0.33 -10.15 12.79
CA THR A 137 0.43 -10.61 11.62
C THR A 137 -0.47 -11.32 10.60
N ALA A 138 -1.40 -12.17 11.07
CA ALA A 138 -2.35 -12.84 10.20
C ALA A 138 -3.30 -11.86 9.49
N LEU A 139 -3.59 -10.69 10.07
CA LEU A 139 -4.40 -9.65 9.44
C LEU A 139 -3.64 -8.94 8.31
N LEU A 140 -2.33 -8.69 8.47
CA LEU A 140 -1.50 -8.06 7.43
C LEU A 140 -1.42 -8.88 6.14
N GLY A 141 -1.42 -10.21 6.26
CA GLY A 141 -1.44 -11.12 5.11
C GLY A 141 -2.79 -11.22 4.38
N LYS A 142 -3.86 -10.57 4.89
CA LYS A 142 -5.20 -10.64 4.32
C LYS A 142 -5.55 -9.36 3.57
N ARG A 143 -6.50 -9.49 2.64
CA ARG A 143 -7.18 -8.31 2.08
C ARG A 143 -7.88 -7.58 3.22
N PRO A 144 -7.81 -6.24 3.25
CA PRO A 144 -7.39 -5.32 2.19
C PRO A 144 -5.88 -4.95 2.19
N LEU A 145 -5.10 -5.34 3.20
CA LEU A 145 -3.72 -4.89 3.39
C LEU A 145 -2.73 -5.56 2.43
N SER A 146 -2.90 -6.85 2.14
CA SER A 146 -2.01 -7.58 1.24
C SER A 146 -2.07 -7.11 -0.22
N THR A 147 -3.22 -6.57 -0.65
CA THR A 147 -3.44 -6.03 -2.00
C THR A 147 -3.27 -4.51 -2.07
N PHE A 148 -2.82 -3.87 -1.00
CA PHE A 148 -2.72 -2.40 -0.91
C PHE A 148 -1.90 -1.80 -2.06
N THR A 149 -0.71 -2.35 -2.34
CA THR A 149 0.19 -1.83 -3.37
C THR A 149 -0.43 -1.91 -4.77
N GLU A 150 -1.17 -2.98 -5.06
CA GLU A 150 -1.88 -3.14 -6.32
C GLU A 150 -3.05 -2.14 -6.42
N ASN A 151 -3.85 -2.00 -5.35
CA ASN A 151 -4.94 -1.03 -5.31
C ASN A 151 -4.44 0.42 -5.45
N ALA A 152 -3.32 0.78 -4.81
CA ALA A 152 -2.70 2.09 -4.96
C ALA A 152 -2.23 2.33 -6.41
N LEU A 153 -1.67 1.31 -7.07
CA LEU A 153 -1.28 1.39 -8.48
C LEU A 153 -2.50 1.58 -9.40
N ILE A 154 -3.57 0.82 -9.17
CA ILE A 154 -4.84 0.94 -9.91
C ILE A 154 -5.39 2.36 -9.74
N LEU A 155 -5.42 2.88 -8.52
CA LEU A 155 -5.93 4.21 -8.21
C LEU A 155 -5.16 5.29 -9.00
N VAL A 156 -3.82 5.26 -8.98
CA VAL A 156 -2.97 6.25 -9.68
C VAL A 156 -3.07 6.13 -11.21
N GLN A 157 -3.27 4.93 -11.74
CA GLN A 157 -3.39 4.71 -13.19
C GLN A 157 -4.82 4.89 -13.72
N SER A 158 -5.82 4.91 -12.84
CA SER A 158 -7.22 5.09 -13.23
C SER A 158 -7.55 6.53 -13.62
N ALA A 159 -8.68 6.69 -14.31
CA ALA A 159 -9.30 7.99 -14.57
C ALA A 159 -10.06 8.56 -13.34
N ALA A 160 -10.09 7.83 -12.22
CA ALA A 160 -10.84 8.22 -11.02
C ALA A 160 -10.20 9.40 -10.27
N LEU A 161 -8.87 9.58 -10.41
CA LEU A 161 -8.15 10.76 -9.97
C LEU A 161 -7.92 11.69 -11.18
N PRO A 162 -8.69 12.78 -11.33
CA PRO A 162 -8.51 13.70 -12.45
C PRO A 162 -7.26 14.56 -12.29
N ASP A 163 -6.89 14.90 -11.05
CA ASP A 163 -5.78 15.80 -10.75
C ASP A 163 -4.41 15.08 -10.90
N PRO A 164 -3.53 15.54 -11.82
CA PRO A 164 -2.20 14.97 -12.00
C PRO A 164 -1.28 15.20 -10.79
N GLU A 165 -1.47 16.27 -10.01
CA GLU A 165 -0.67 16.52 -8.81
C GLU A 165 -1.02 15.52 -7.70
N ALA A 166 -2.31 15.23 -7.48
CA ALA A 166 -2.73 14.15 -6.57
C ALA A 166 -2.12 12.78 -6.97
N LYS A 167 -2.09 12.46 -8.27
CA LYS A 167 -1.44 11.23 -8.78
C LYS A 167 0.05 11.18 -8.49
N LYS A 168 0.73 12.31 -8.62
CA LYS A 168 2.17 12.44 -8.34
C LYS A 168 2.45 12.29 -6.84
N SER A 169 1.63 12.90 -5.98
CA SER A 169 1.74 12.81 -4.53
C SER A 169 1.50 11.40 -3.99
N ILE A 170 0.46 10.72 -4.47
CA ILE A 170 0.21 9.31 -4.11
C ILE A 170 1.38 8.45 -4.60
N GLY A 171 1.83 8.70 -5.83
CA GLY A 171 2.98 8.06 -6.44
C GLY A 171 2.80 6.55 -6.64
N THR A 172 3.86 5.91 -7.10
CA THR A 172 3.95 4.45 -7.18
C THR A 172 5.22 4.00 -6.49
N VAL A 173 5.35 2.69 -6.20
CA VAL A 173 6.57 2.11 -5.62
C VAL A 173 7.84 2.52 -6.39
N LYS A 174 7.75 2.74 -7.72
CA LYS A 174 8.89 3.14 -8.54
C LYS A 174 9.23 4.63 -8.51
N ARG A 175 8.25 5.50 -8.25
CA ARG A 175 8.45 6.96 -8.31
C ARG A 175 8.63 7.61 -6.93
N PHE A 176 8.54 6.82 -5.87
CA PHE A 176 8.47 7.27 -4.48
C PHE A 176 7.26 8.19 -4.25
N GLY A 177 6.53 7.97 -3.16
CA GLY A 177 5.28 8.67 -2.88
C GLY A 177 4.57 8.01 -1.71
N LEU A 178 3.41 8.56 -1.32
CA LEU A 178 2.68 8.11 -0.14
C LEU A 178 2.40 6.60 -0.14
N ALA A 179 2.09 6.02 -1.31
CA ALA A 179 1.86 4.58 -1.44
C ALA A 179 3.12 3.74 -1.16
N ALA A 180 4.29 4.24 -1.55
CA ALA A 180 5.56 3.57 -1.28
C ALA A 180 5.91 3.65 0.22
N ASP A 181 5.69 4.82 0.85
CA ASP A 181 5.93 5.01 2.28
C ASP A 181 5.06 4.07 3.11
N VAL A 182 3.77 3.95 2.78
CA VAL A 182 2.87 3.00 3.44
C VAL A 182 3.37 1.56 3.24
N ALA A 183 3.75 1.16 2.03
CA ALA A 183 4.23 -0.20 1.76
C ALA A 183 5.50 -0.54 2.56
N ILE A 184 6.45 0.38 2.66
CA ILE A 184 7.69 0.22 3.45
C ILE A 184 7.35 0.07 4.94
N LEU A 185 6.47 0.93 5.45
CA LEU A 185 6.07 0.91 6.86
C LEU A 185 5.25 -0.33 7.22
N LEU A 186 4.43 -0.86 6.31
CA LEU A 186 3.73 -2.13 6.50
C LEU A 186 4.71 -3.32 6.56
N GLY A 187 5.77 -3.31 5.74
CA GLY A 187 6.84 -4.31 5.82
C GLY A 187 7.56 -4.28 7.17
N ALA A 188 7.96 -3.09 7.62
CA ALA A 188 8.59 -2.91 8.94
C ALA A 188 7.64 -3.29 10.11
N LEU A 189 6.34 -3.00 9.97
CA LEU A 189 5.33 -3.41 10.94
C LEU A 189 5.22 -4.95 11.02
N GLN A 190 5.21 -5.64 9.87
CA GLN A 190 5.16 -7.09 9.83
C GLN A 190 6.38 -7.72 10.51
N GLU A 191 7.57 -7.17 10.29
CA GLU A 191 8.80 -7.61 10.94
C GLU A 191 8.73 -7.39 12.47
N ALA A 192 8.33 -6.19 12.91
CA ALA A 192 8.20 -5.88 14.33
C ALA A 192 7.18 -6.78 15.04
N LEU A 193 6.04 -7.06 14.41
CA LEU A 193 5.03 -7.98 14.93
C LEU A 193 5.55 -9.42 15.02
N SER A 194 6.31 -9.85 14.02
CA SER A 194 6.91 -11.20 13.99
C SER A 194 7.97 -11.37 15.10
N ASN A 195 8.67 -10.29 15.46
CA ASN A 195 9.63 -10.26 16.56
C ASN A 195 8.99 -10.04 17.94
N GLY A 196 7.67 -9.80 18.02
CA GLY A 196 6.97 -9.48 19.27
C GLY A 196 7.33 -8.11 19.87
N ASP A 197 7.85 -7.19 19.07
CA ASP A 197 8.22 -5.83 19.52
C ASP A 197 7.01 -4.90 19.55
N ALA A 198 6.34 -4.83 20.71
CA ALA A 198 5.18 -3.96 20.91
C ALA A 198 5.47 -2.47 20.65
N SER A 199 6.66 -2.00 21.01
CA SER A 199 7.02 -0.58 20.91
C SER A 199 7.27 -0.21 19.45
N GLY A 200 8.08 -1.01 18.76
CA GLY A 200 8.34 -0.88 17.33
C GLY A 200 7.05 -0.98 16.52
N SER A 201 6.21 -1.99 16.78
CA SER A 201 4.93 -2.16 16.06
C SER A 201 4.02 -0.93 16.21
N ARG A 202 3.87 -0.35 17.41
CA ARG A 202 3.06 0.87 17.60
C ARG A 202 3.65 2.08 16.87
N SER A 203 4.98 2.23 16.90
CA SER A 203 5.68 3.31 16.21
C SER A 203 5.48 3.24 14.69
N PHE A 204 5.70 2.06 14.09
CA PHE A 204 5.50 1.84 12.65
C PHE A 204 4.03 1.98 12.25
N LEU A 205 3.09 1.46 13.05
CA LEU A 205 1.66 1.60 12.78
C LEU A 205 1.23 3.06 12.78
N LYS A 206 1.67 3.86 13.76
CA LYS A 206 1.38 5.30 13.80
C LYS A 206 1.96 6.02 12.57
N LYS A 207 3.19 5.67 12.18
CA LYS A 207 3.84 6.23 11.00
C LYS A 207 3.14 5.82 9.71
N ALA A 208 2.62 4.60 9.60
CA ALA A 208 1.92 4.11 8.40
C ALA A 208 0.54 4.78 8.22
N LYS A 209 -0.14 5.10 9.32
CA LYS A 209 -1.44 5.78 9.29
C LYS A 209 -1.37 7.17 8.66
N ALA A 210 -0.32 7.94 8.93
CA ALA A 210 -0.19 9.32 8.44
C ALA A 210 -0.21 9.47 6.89
N PRO A 211 0.68 8.82 6.11
CA PRO A 211 0.64 8.89 4.65
C PRO A 211 -0.60 8.24 4.07
N LEU A 212 -1.16 7.22 4.73
CA LEU A 212 -2.43 6.62 4.32
C LEU A 212 -3.61 7.60 4.48
N ASP A 213 -3.66 8.35 5.58
CA ASP A 213 -4.67 9.39 5.82
C ASP A 213 -4.55 10.54 4.80
N GLU A 214 -3.32 10.88 4.40
CA GLU A 214 -3.07 11.85 3.33
C GLU A 214 -3.54 11.35 1.96
N MET A 215 -3.27 10.09 1.61
CA MET A 215 -3.81 9.46 0.39
C MET A 215 -5.35 9.50 0.37
N LEU A 216 -5.98 9.24 1.51
CA LEU A 216 -7.43 9.32 1.65
C LEU A 216 -7.96 10.74 1.51
N ALA A 217 -7.23 11.74 2.00
CA ALA A 217 -7.58 13.14 1.83
C ALA A 217 -7.52 13.56 0.35
N LEU A 218 -6.49 13.14 -0.39
CA LEU A 218 -6.37 13.39 -1.82
C LEU A 218 -7.49 12.72 -2.63
N GLY A 219 -7.83 11.47 -2.31
CA GLY A 219 -8.95 10.78 -2.97
C GLY A 219 -10.30 11.46 -2.72
N LYS A 220 -10.57 11.88 -1.48
CA LYS A 220 -11.79 12.63 -1.13
C LYS A 220 -11.86 13.98 -1.81
N ALA A 221 -10.73 14.69 -1.91
CA ALA A 221 -10.65 15.97 -2.62
C ALA A 221 -10.94 15.81 -4.13
N ALA A 222 -10.65 14.64 -4.70
CA ALA A 222 -10.98 14.27 -6.07
C ALA A 222 -12.43 13.77 -6.26
N GLY A 223 -13.22 13.63 -5.20
CA GLY A 223 -14.62 13.17 -5.26
C GLY A 223 -14.81 11.65 -5.17
N LEU A 224 -13.86 10.92 -4.58
CA LEU A 224 -13.94 9.48 -4.30
C LEU A 224 -14.44 9.17 -2.89
#